data_AF-A0A9Q8XJ17-F1
#
_entry.id   AF-A0A9Q8XJ17-F1
#
_cell.length_a   1.000
_cell.length_b   1.000
_cell.length_c   1.000
_cell.angle_alpha   90.00
_cell.angle_beta   90.00
_cell.angle_gamma   90.00
#
_symmetry.space_group_name_H-M   'P 1'
#
loop_
_entity.id
_entity.type
_entity.pdbx_description
1 polymer ?
#
loop_
_entity_poly.entity_id
_entity_poly.type
_entity_poly.pdbx_seq_one_letter_code
_entity_poly.pdbx_strand_id
1 'polypeptide(L)' 'MDTNISQLRKDFYAQISSLQAYSLPQTKPTLSLLTEEELQVLEALWIELSVWKKKQNH' A
#
# COMPACT_ATOMS: atom_id res chain seq x y z
N MET A 1 -10.50 -5.09 18.68
CA MET A 1 -9.21 -4.74 18.04
C MET A 1 -9.54 -3.91 16.82
N ASP A 2 -9.73 -2.61 17.02
CA ASP A 2 -10.13 -1.67 15.97
C ASP A 2 -9.05 -1.64 14.89
N THR A 3 -9.40 -2.15 13.72
CA THR A 3 -8.53 -2.09 12.55
C THR A 3 -8.40 -0.63 12.15
N ASN A 4 -7.31 0.01 12.58
CA ASN A 4 -7.10 1.43 12.36
C ASN A 4 -6.73 1.64 10.87
N ILE A 5 -7.76 1.86 10.04
CA ILE A 5 -7.63 2.06 8.58
C ILE A 5 -6.59 3.15 8.28
N SER A 6 -6.53 4.20 9.12
CA SER A 6 -5.54 5.27 8.98
C SER A 6 -4.09 4.80 9.17
N GLN A 7 -3.83 3.80 10.02
CA GLN A 7 -2.50 3.17 10.10
C GLN A 7 -2.22 2.30 8.87
N LEU A 8 -3.20 1.51 8.41
CA LEU A 8 -3.05 0.70 7.21
C LEU A 8 -2.69 1.56 5.99
N ARG A 9 -3.33 2.73 5.84
CA ARG A 9 -2.97 3.71 4.80
C ARG A 9 -1.51 4.16 4.92
N LYS A 10 -1.07 4.52 6.12
CA LYS A 10 0.32 4.94 6.35
C LYS A 10 1.32 3.83 6.02
N ASP A 11 1.04 2.59 6.43
CA ASP A 11 1.86 1.43 6.10
C ASP A 11 1.91 1.18 4.60
N PHE A 12 0.78 1.32 3.90
CA PHE A 12 0.72 1.18 2.44
C PHE A 12 1.64 2.18 1.73
N TYR A 13 1.53 3.48 2.06
CA TYR A 13 2.40 4.50 1.48
C TYR A 13 3.86 4.34 1.91
N ALA A 14 4.13 3.94 3.15
CA ALA A 14 5.49 3.67 3.61
C ALA A 14 6.13 2.47 2.87
N GLN A 15 5.35 1.42 2.60
CA GLN A 15 5.79 0.26 1.84
C GLN A 15 6.05 0.62 0.37
N ILE A 16 5.18 1.43 -0.24
CA ILE A 16 5.38 2.00 -1.58
C ILE A 16 6.67 2.81 -1.62
N SER A 17 6.84 3.79 -0.73
CA SER A 17 8.04 4.64 -0.71
C SER A 17 9.31 3.84 -0.45
N SER A 18 9.25 2.81 0.38
CA SER A 18 10.37 1.87 0.59
C SER A 18 10.72 1.13 -0.70
N LEU A 19 9.72 0.58 -1.40
CA LEU A 19 9.92 -0.09 -2.70
C LEU A 19 10.51 0.86 -3.74
N GLN A 20 10.09 2.14 -3.72
CA GLN A 20 10.67 3.16 -4.60
C GLN A 20 12.11 3.53 -4.20
N ALA A 21 12.45 3.55 -2.92
CA ALA A 21 13.80 3.84 -2.44
C ALA A 21 14.83 2.75 -2.83
N TYR A 22 14.38 1.52 -3.04
CA TYR A 22 15.22 0.42 -3.57
C TYR A 22 15.34 0.44 -5.11
N SER A 23 14.64 1.34 -5.80
CA SER A 23 14.80 1.50 -7.26
C SER A 23 16.19 2.07 -7.54
N LEU A 24 17.00 1.34 -8.30
CA LEU A 24 18.24 1.88 -8.85
C LEU A 24 17.96 3.20 -9.59
N PRO A 25 18.90 4.16 -9.62
CA PRO A 25 18.68 5.49 -10.21
C PRO A 25 18.29 5.50 -11.70
N GLN A 26 18.37 4.35 -12.39
CA GLN A 26 17.96 4.18 -13.79
C GLN A 26 16.59 3.50 -14.00
N THR A 27 15.95 2.98 -12.95
CA THR A 27 14.63 2.36 -13.06
C THR A 27 13.58 3.34 -12.59
N LYS A 28 12.71 3.80 -13.52
CA LYS A 28 11.46 4.46 -13.11
C LYS A 28 10.74 3.52 -12.15
N PRO A 29 10.43 3.95 -10.92
CA PRO A 29 9.72 3.09 -10.00
C PRO A 29 8.43 2.63 -10.68
N THR A 30 8.09 1.35 -10.58
CA THR A 30 6.86 0.80 -11.19
C THR A 30 5.62 1.53 -10.71
N LEU A 31 5.70 2.16 -9.54
CA LEU A 31 4.67 3.00 -8.94
C LEU A 31 4.56 4.41 -9.54
N SER A 32 5.59 4.92 -10.22
CA SER A 32 5.50 6.18 -10.99
C SER A 32 4.72 6.03 -12.29
N LEU A 33 4.33 4.80 -12.65
CA LEU A 33 3.44 4.51 -13.78
C LEU A 33 1.97 4.47 -13.37
N LEU A 34 1.68 4.28 -12.08
CA LEU A 34 0.31 4.21 -11.56
C LEU A 34 -0.23 5.63 -11.39
N THR A 35 -1.42 5.89 -11.91
CA THR A 35 -2.11 7.17 -11.69
C THR A 35 -2.65 7.26 -10.27
N GLU A 36 -3.03 8.47 -9.83
CA GLU A 36 -3.59 8.70 -8.50
C GLU A 36 -4.86 7.87 -8.25
N GLU A 37 -5.65 7.66 -9.30
CA GLU A 37 -6.85 6.81 -9.30
C GLU A 37 -6.50 5.34 -9.06
N GLU A 38 -5.49 4.82 -9.78
CA GLU A 38 -5.04 3.44 -9.59
C GLU A 38 -4.46 3.23 -8.19
N LEU A 39 -3.72 4.22 -7.67
CA LEU A 39 -3.21 4.22 -6.30
C LEU A 39 -4.33 4.18 -5.25
N GLN A 40 -5.43 4.91 -5.46
CA GLN A 40 -6.59 4.86 -4.56
C GLN A 40 -7.27 3.49 -4.58
N VAL A 41 -7.43 2.86 -5.75
CA VAL A 41 -8.00 1.52 -5.85
C VAL A 41 -7.10 0.50 -5.16
N LEU A 42 -5.78 0.62 -5.36
CA LEU A 42 -4.80 -0.28 -4.76
C LEU A 42 -4.72 -0.09 -3.24
N GLU A 43 -4.86 1.14 -2.74
CA GLU A 43 -5.00 1.45 -1.32
C GLU A 43 -6.25 0.75 -0.73
N ALA A 44 -7.40 0.91 -1.37
CA ALA A 44 -8.66 0.31 -0.92
C ALA A 44 -8.57 -1.22 -0.84
N LEU A 45 -8.08 -1.87 -1.90
CA LEU A 45 -7.89 -3.32 -1.95
C LEU A 45 -6.88 -3.80 -0.91
N TRP A 46 -5.80 -3.06 -0.68
CA TRP A 46 -4.79 -3.41 0.32
C TRP A 46 -5.32 -3.31 1.74
N ILE A 47 -6.14 -2.28 2.04
CA ILE A 47 -6.84 -2.13 3.31
C ILE A 47 -7.82 -3.29 3.51
N GLU A 48 -8.66 -3.59 2.51
CA GLU A 48 -9.63 -4.68 2.58
C GLU A 48 -8.94 -6.03 2.81
N LEU A 49 -7.87 -6.31 2.08
CA LEU A 49 -7.07 -7.53 2.25
C LEU A 49 -6.40 -7.60 3.63
N SER A 50 -5.90 -6.48 4.14
CA SER A 50 -5.28 -6.40 5.47
C SER A 50 -6.30 -6.59 6.60
N VAL A 51 -7.49 -5.99 6.47
CA VAL A 51 -8.62 -6.19 7.38
C VAL A 51 -9.06 -7.65 7.34
N TRP A 52 -9.23 -8.22 6.14
CA TRP A 52 -9.63 -9.61 5.96
C TRP A 52 -8.60 -10.58 6.56
N LYS A 53 -7.31 -10.37 6.30
CA LYS A 53 -6.22 -11.19 6.86
C LYS A 53 -6.17 -11.11 8.39
N LYS A 54 -6.37 -9.92 8.97
CA LYS A 54 -6.49 -9.77 10.43
C LYS A 54 -7.71 -10.50 10.99
N LYS A 55 -8.82 -10.49 10.26
CA LYS A 55 -10.06 -11.18 10.63
C LYS A 55 -9.96 -12.71 10.54
N GLN A 56 -9.07 -13.24 9.69
CA GLN A 56 -8.81 -14.69 9.55
C GLN A 56 -7.80 -15.24 10.56
N ASN A 57 -6.99 -14.39 11.19
CA ASN A 57 -5.97 -14.77 12.18
C ASN A 57 -6.47 -14.72 13.64
N HIS A 58 -7.79 -14.72 13.85
CA HIS A 58 -8.45 -14.65 15.16
C HIS A 58 -9.46 -15.80 15.30
#